data_AF-A0A383BHB3-F1
#
_entry.id   AF-A0A383BHB3-F1
#
_cell.length_a   1.000
_cell.length_b   1.000
_cell.length_c   1.000
_cell.angle_alpha   90.00
_cell.angle_beta   90.00
_cell.angle_gamma   90.00
#
_symmetry.space_group_name_H-M   'P 1'
#
loop_
_entity.id
_entity.type
_entity.pdbx_description
1 polymer ?
#
loop_
_entity_poly.entity_id
_entity_poly.type
_entity_poly.pdbx_seq_one_letter_code
_entity_poly.pdbx_strand_id
1 'polypeptide(L)'
;MNKMNSLKQFILILLAMTPLLKAEKAIEKQEPNTSDIVEELNLVTVHAEDAHLPSILAILAKESGFNIVTDPNVNRQEKISIHLDDV
;
A
#
# COMPACT_ATOMS: atom_id res chain seq x y z
N MET A 1 -28.74 20.60 53.04
CA MET A 1 -27.60 20.63 52.09
C MET A 1 -27.87 21.75 51.09
N ASN A 2 -27.07 22.83 51.10
CA ASN A 2 -27.40 24.06 50.37
C ASN A 2 -27.50 23.79 48.87
N LYS A 3 -28.58 24.28 48.23
CA LYS A 3 -28.88 24.10 46.80
C LYS A 3 -27.70 24.45 45.89
N MET A 4 -26.88 25.42 46.29
CA MET A 4 -25.65 25.83 45.61
C MET A 4 -24.51 24.81 45.69
N ASN A 5 -24.41 24.04 46.78
CA ASN A 5 -23.41 22.97 46.92
C ASN A 5 -23.82 21.71 46.14
N SER A 6 -25.13 21.45 46.04
CA SER A 6 -25.67 20.38 45.21
C SER A 6 -25.51 20.68 43.71
N LEU A 7 -25.67 21.94 43.29
CA LEU A 7 -25.42 22.36 41.90
C LEU A 7 -23.93 22.29 41.54
N LYS A 8 -23.03 22.72 42.44
CA LYS A 8 -21.58 22.58 42.26
C LYS A 8 -21.15 21.11 42.19
N GLN A 9 -21.73 20.24 43.00
CA GLN A 9 -21.49 18.79 42.92
C GLN A 9 -21.99 18.22 41.58
N PHE A 10 -23.12 18.68 41.06
CA PHE A 10 -23.64 18.25 39.77
C PHE A 10 -22.73 18.68 38.60
N ILE A 11 -22.20 19.91 38.64
CA ILE A 11 -21.23 20.42 37.66
C ILE A 11 -19.92 19.64 37.71
N LEU A 12 -19.44 19.29 38.92
CA LEU A 12 -18.23 18.49 39.10
C LEU A 12 -18.37 17.06 38.55
N ILE A 13 -19.54 16.43 38.73
CA ILE A 13 -19.83 15.10 38.19
C ILE A 13 -19.92 15.14 36.65
N LEU A 14 -20.53 16.20 36.09
CA LEU A 14 -20.64 16.36 34.64
C LEU A 14 -19.27 16.55 33.97
N LEU A 15 -18.36 17.30 34.61
CA LEU A 15 -17.01 17.54 34.13
C LEU A 15 -16.14 16.26 34.19
N ALA A 16 -16.31 15.44 35.23
CA ALA A 16 -15.55 14.19 35.41
C ALA A 16 -15.99 13.03 34.48
N MET A 17 -17.19 13.10 33.90
CA MET A 17 -17.71 12.11 32.94
C MET A 17 -17.24 12.35 31.49
N THR A 18 -16.67 13.51 31.17
CA THR A 18 -16.27 13.88 29.81
C THR A 18 -15.05 13.17 29.19
N PRO A 19 -14.13 12.49 29.91
CA PRO A 19 -13.00 11.86 29.21
C PRO A 19 -13.34 10.52 28.53
N LEU A 20 -14.56 9.98 28.65
CA LEU A 20 -14.89 8.68 28.04
C LEU A 20 -15.21 8.73 26.53
N LEU A 21 -15.47 9.89 25.94
CA LEU A 21 -15.75 9.99 24.49
C LEU A 21 -14.50 10.16 23.60
N LYS A 22 -13.28 10.12 24.16
CA LYS A 22 -12.03 10.37 23.39
C LYS A 22 -11.06 9.19 23.28
N ALA A 23 -11.52 7.97 23.51
CA ALA A 23 -10.66 6.77 23.48
C ALA A 23 -11.04 5.72 22.41
N GLU A 24 -11.59 6.12 21.27
CA GLU A 24 -11.80 5.22 20.12
C GLU A 24 -11.03 5.66 18.86
N LYS A 25 -9.84 6.24 19.04
CA LYS A 25 -8.90 6.44 17.93
C LYS A 25 -7.52 5.90 18.24
N ALA A 26 -7.48 4.64 18.65
CA ALA A 26 -6.26 3.85 18.68
C ALA A 26 -6.56 2.51 18.00
N ILE A 27 -5.79 2.23 16.95
CA ILE A 27 -5.84 1.03 16.10
C ILE A 27 -6.97 1.04 15.04
N GLU A 28 -7.05 2.11 14.25
CA GLU A 28 -7.21 1.89 12.81
C GLU A 28 -5.88 1.26 12.36
N LYS A 29 -5.92 -0.01 11.97
CA LYS A 29 -4.92 -0.51 11.03
C LYS A 29 -5.05 0.41 9.83
N GLN A 30 -4.06 1.28 9.61
CA GLN A 30 -3.89 1.91 8.31
C GLN A 30 -3.71 0.75 7.32
N GLU A 31 -4.81 0.34 6.73
CA GLU A 31 -4.81 -0.27 5.42
C GLU A 31 -4.05 0.72 4.52
N PRO A 32 -3.03 0.28 3.77
CA PRO A 32 -2.22 1.19 2.97
C PRO A 32 -3.16 1.97 2.05
N ASN A 33 -3.24 3.28 2.29
CA ASN A 33 -4.05 4.20 1.51
C ASN A 33 -3.49 4.19 0.09
N THR A 34 -4.11 3.40 -0.80
CA THR A 34 -3.63 3.10 -2.16
C THR A 34 -3.72 4.33 -3.09
N SER A 35 -4.02 5.51 -2.55
CA SER A 35 -4.19 6.76 -3.30
C SER A 35 -3.01 7.74 -3.23
N ASP A 36 -1.96 7.43 -2.45
CA ASP A 36 -0.74 8.26 -2.37
C ASP A 36 0.49 7.62 -3.05
N ILE A 37 0.35 6.43 -3.63
CA ILE A 37 1.33 5.91 -4.59
C ILE A 37 0.93 6.48 -5.95
N VAL A 38 1.32 7.73 -6.20
CA VAL A 38 1.73 8.06 -7.56
C VAL A 38 3.02 7.26 -7.75
N GLU A 39 2.89 5.97 -8.05
CA GLU A 39 3.96 5.22 -8.66
C GLU A 39 4.35 6.04 -9.89
N GLU A 40 5.56 6.56 -9.87
CA GLU A 40 6.19 7.09 -11.07
C GLU A 40 6.13 5.98 -12.11
N LEU A 41 5.13 6.05 -12.99
CA LEU A 41 4.87 5.03 -14.00
C LEU A 41 6.13 4.98 -14.88
N ASN A 42 6.98 3.98 -14.62
CA ASN A 42 8.18 3.74 -15.40
C ASN A 42 7.73 3.06 -16.69
N LEU A 43 7.29 3.87 -17.65
CA LEU A 43 6.80 3.42 -18.94
C LEU A 43 7.92 2.71 -19.69
N VAL A 44 7.63 1.52 -20.20
CA VAL A 44 8.59 0.72 -20.96
C VAL A 44 8.08 0.39 -22.34
N THR A 45 9.00 0.42 -23.32
CA THR A 45 8.78 -0.14 -24.65
C THR A 45 9.63 -1.40 -24.79
N VAL A 46 8.99 -2.51 -25.15
CA VAL A 46 9.65 -3.82 -25.30
C VAL A 46 9.38 -4.37 -26.68
N HIS A 47 10.46 -4.63 -27.41
CA HIS A 47 10.44 -5.39 -28.65
C HIS A 47 11.30 -6.63 -28.48
N ALA A 48 10.65 -7.77 -28.48
CA ALA A 48 11.30 -9.06 -28.43
C ALA A 48 10.77 -9.90 -29.59
N GLU A 49 11.67 -10.37 -30.44
CA GLU A 49 11.37 -11.32 -31.51
C GLU A 49 12.21 -12.57 -31.30
N ASP A 50 11.56 -13.74 -31.25
CA ASP A 50 12.24 -15.04 -31.06
C ASP A 50 13.21 -15.05 -29.86
N ALA A 51 12.82 -14.37 -28.77
CA ALA A 51 13.67 -14.15 -27.61
C ALA A 51 13.37 -15.17 -26.51
N HIS A 52 14.41 -15.64 -25.82
CA HIS A 52 14.24 -16.48 -24.63
C HIS A 52 13.57 -15.70 -23.50
N LEU A 53 12.46 -16.23 -22.99
CA LEU A 53 11.70 -15.60 -21.91
C LEU A 53 12.56 -15.21 -20.69
N PRO A 54 13.46 -16.07 -20.16
CA PRO A 54 14.30 -15.69 -19.03
C PRO A 54 15.22 -14.50 -19.31
N SER A 55 15.67 -14.33 -20.56
CA SER A 55 16.53 -13.21 -20.95
C SER A 55 15.79 -11.88 -20.90
N ILE A 56 14.54 -11.86 -21.38
CA ILE A 56 13.68 -10.66 -21.29
C ILE A 56 13.39 -10.31 -19.84
N LEU A 57 13.02 -11.28 -19.01
CA LEU A 57 12.76 -11.06 -17.58
C LEU A 57 14.01 -10.53 -16.85
N ALA A 58 15.20 -11.04 -17.17
CA ALA A 58 16.43 -10.53 -16.59
C ALA A 58 16.70 -9.06 -16.96
N ILE A 59 16.43 -8.67 -18.21
CA ILE A 59 16.56 -7.27 -18.66
C ILE A 59 15.55 -6.38 -17.91
N LEU A 60 14.28 -6.80 -17.85
CA LEU A 60 13.24 -6.03 -17.16
C LEU A 60 13.54 -5.86 -15.66
N ALA A 61 14.01 -6.91 -14.98
CA ALA A 61 14.41 -6.81 -13.58
C ALA A 61 15.54 -5.77 -13.39
N LYS A 62 16.53 -5.80 -14.29
CA LYS A 62 17.67 -4.88 -14.25
C LYS A 62 17.27 -3.42 -14.46
N GLU A 63 16.40 -3.15 -15.43
CA GLU A 63 16.01 -1.77 -15.78
C GLU A 63 14.91 -1.22 -14.85
N SER A 64 14.05 -2.07 -14.29
CA SER A 64 12.97 -1.64 -13.39
C SER A 64 13.44 -1.36 -11.96
N GLY A 65 14.63 -1.81 -11.57
CA GLY A 65 15.11 -1.71 -10.19
C GLY A 65 14.40 -2.68 -9.23
N PHE A 66 13.59 -3.60 -9.75
CA PHE A 66 12.89 -4.63 -8.99
C PHE A 66 13.44 -6.03 -9.28
N ASN A 67 13.33 -6.91 -8.29
CA ASN A 67 13.69 -8.31 -8.47
C ASN A 67 12.53 -9.09 -9.10
N ILE A 68 12.81 -9.81 -10.18
CA ILE A 68 11.88 -10.78 -10.77
C ILE A 68 12.33 -12.18 -10.35
N VAL A 69 11.47 -12.87 -9.58
CA VAL A 69 11.70 -14.26 -9.15
C VAL A 69 10.79 -15.17 -9.96
N THR A 70 11.38 -16.08 -10.72
CA THR A 70 10.64 -17.05 -11.54
C THR A 70 10.62 -18.42 -10.89
N ASP A 71 9.58 -19.19 -11.18
CA ASP A 71 9.52 -20.61 -10.81
C ASP A 71 10.66 -21.42 -11.48
N PRO A 72 11.21 -22.46 -10.83
CA PRO A 72 12.24 -23.31 -11.45
C PRO A 72 11.80 -23.99 -12.75
N ASN A 73 10.50 -24.21 -12.95
CA ASN A 73 9.91 -24.83 -14.14
C ASN A 73 9.61 -23.81 -15.26
N VAL A 74 9.95 -22.53 -15.08
CA VAL A 74 9.80 -21.55 -16.16
C VAL A 74 10.57 -22.05 -17.40
N ASN A 75 9.93 -21.97 -18.55
CA ASN A 75 10.50 -22.54 -19.77
C ASN A 75 11.71 -21.71 -20.21
N ARG A 76 12.89 -22.33 -20.18
CA ARG A 76 14.16 -21.67 -20.52
C ARG A 76 14.50 -21.72 -22.01
N GLN A 77 13.85 -22.60 -22.75
CA GLN A 77 14.15 -22.85 -24.16
C GLN A 77 13.10 -22.21 -25.06
N GLU A 78 11.88 -22.05 -24.56
CA GLU A 78 10.81 -21.38 -25.27
C GLU A 78 11.20 -19.95 -25.60
N LYS A 79 10.81 -19.59 -26.81
CA LYS A 79 11.02 -18.28 -27.39
C LYS A 79 9.68 -17.61 -27.55
N ILE A 80 9.63 -16.35 -27.17
CA ILE A 80 8.44 -15.53 -27.26
C ILE A 80 8.70 -14.35 -28.17
N SER A 81 7.64 -13.88 -28.81
CA SER A 81 7.63 -12.60 -29.52
C SER A 81 6.57 -11.72 -28.89
N ILE A 82 6.98 -10.56 -28.35
CA ILE A 82 6.11 -9.61 -27.67
C ILE A 82 6.45 -8.18 -28.13
N HIS A 83 5.40 -7.37 -28.24
CA HIS A 83 5.49 -5.95 -28.60
C HIS A 83 4.64 -5.18 -27.59
N LEU A 84 5.30 -4.32 -26.82
CA LEU A 84 4.67 -3.48 -25.82
C LEU A 84 5.17 -2.05 -26.03
N ASP A 85 4.25 -1.10 -26.07
CA ASP A 85 4.54 0.32 -26.31
C ASP A 85 3.94 1.16 -25.18
N ASP A 86 4.77 1.96 -24.51
CA ASP A 86 4.40 2.88 -23.43
C ASP A 86 3.48 2.26 -22.35
N VAL A 87 3.84 1.06 -21.88
CA VAL A 87 3.11 0.33 -20.81
C VAL A 87 3.80 0.37 -19.47
#